data_AF-A0A8C3URF7-F1
#
_entry.id   AF-A0A8C3URF7-F1
#
_cell.length_a   1.000
_cell.length_b   1.000
_cell.length_c   1.000
_cell.angle_alpha   90.00
_cell.angle_beta   90.00
_cell.angle_gamma   90.00
#
_symmetry.space_group_name_H-M   'P 1'
#
loop_
_entity.id
_entity.type
_entity.pdbx_description
1 polymer ?
#
loop_
_entity_poly.entity_id
_entity_poly.type
_entity_poly.pdbx_seq_one_letter_code
_entity_poly.pdbx_strand_id
1 'polypeptide(L)'
;SYLLTEQQPFALRNFVHLLTLVSDLFFKKFFRCYFTNISSNRAPSIAPLKYIFGIQIVVKGKENLRTKKPFVLVLNHQTSLDILVMLEVLPRRCAPIAKKEILYMGTFGLACWLAGVIFIDRKRREESIDTLTEVAHSLHKDNLRVLIFPEGTRNHGGSMLPFKRGAFQLAVKAQVPIIPVVLSSYNSFYNQKEKKFTPGEDDLGQRMVWVILPEVETLGLGPDDVPKLTEQVRDSMLSTYQGISGMMNGASH
;
A
#
# COMPACT_ATOMS: atom_id res chain seq x y z
N SER A 1 38.19 -26.18 -10.72
CA SER A 1 38.34 -25.19 -11.80
C SER A 1 37.07 -25.18 -12.64
N TYR A 2 36.08 -24.39 -12.24
CA TYR A 2 34.96 -24.01 -13.11
C TYR A 2 34.93 -22.48 -13.15
N LEU A 3 35.59 -21.99 -14.20
CA LEU A 3 35.61 -20.61 -14.68
C LEU A 3 34.24 -20.26 -15.23
N LEU A 4 33.38 -19.57 -14.46
CA LEU A 4 32.18 -18.89 -14.98
C LEU A 4 31.82 -17.64 -14.14
N THR A 5 32.82 -16.87 -13.68
CA THR A 5 32.59 -15.61 -12.93
C THR A 5 32.71 -14.33 -13.75
N GLU A 6 32.89 -14.38 -15.07
CA GLU A 6 33.30 -13.18 -15.82
C GLU A 6 32.47 -12.75 -17.04
N GLN A 7 31.22 -13.19 -17.19
CA GLN A 7 30.32 -12.62 -18.24
C GLN A 7 28.85 -12.52 -17.80
N GLN A 8 28.59 -11.86 -16.67
CA GLN A 8 27.28 -11.22 -16.48
C GLN A 8 27.38 -9.82 -17.09
N PRO A 9 26.51 -9.42 -18.04
CA PRO A 9 26.60 -8.11 -18.68
C PRO A 9 26.64 -7.03 -17.60
N PHE A 10 27.49 -6.02 -17.79
CA PHE A 10 27.68 -4.92 -16.84
C PHE A 10 26.33 -4.35 -16.33
N ALA A 11 25.32 -4.32 -17.20
CA ALA A 11 23.94 -3.96 -16.87
C ALA A 11 23.25 -4.88 -15.84
N LEU A 12 23.47 -6.19 -15.88
CA LEU A 12 22.88 -7.18 -14.96
C LEU A 12 23.57 -7.16 -13.59
N ARG A 13 24.88 -6.95 -13.55
CA ARG A 13 25.63 -6.73 -12.31
C ARG A 13 25.20 -5.41 -11.64
N ASN A 14 25.05 -4.34 -12.40
CA ASN A 14 24.54 -3.06 -11.90
C ASN A 14 23.06 -3.15 -11.51
N PHE A 15 22.24 -3.96 -12.19
CA PHE A 15 20.85 -4.19 -11.84
C PHE A 15 20.70 -4.97 -10.53
N VAL A 16 21.51 -6.01 -10.31
CA VAL A 16 21.55 -6.77 -9.05
C VAL A 16 22.12 -5.90 -7.91
N HIS A 17 23.15 -5.10 -8.17
CA HIS A 17 23.68 -4.12 -7.20
C HIS A 17 22.68 -2.99 -6.90
N LEU A 18 21.92 -2.51 -7.89
CA LEU A 18 20.85 -1.56 -7.68
C LEU A 18 19.69 -2.21 -6.92
N LEU A 19 19.36 -3.47 -7.17
CA LEU A 19 18.35 -4.21 -6.41
C LEU A 19 18.78 -4.42 -4.96
N THR A 20 20.05 -4.76 -4.72
CA THR A 20 20.56 -4.90 -3.36
C THR A 20 20.65 -3.55 -2.67
N LEU A 21 21.15 -2.49 -3.32
CA LEU A 21 21.18 -1.13 -2.79
C LEU A 21 19.78 -0.57 -2.55
N VAL A 22 18.84 -0.75 -3.48
CA VAL A 22 17.44 -0.37 -3.30
C VAL A 22 16.81 -1.22 -2.21
N SER A 23 17.14 -2.50 -2.08
CA SER A 23 16.65 -3.35 -1.00
C SER A 23 17.21 -2.94 0.36
N ASP A 24 18.47 -2.47 0.43
CA ASP A 24 19.17 -2.00 1.64
C ASP A 24 18.75 -0.59 2.04
N LEU A 25 18.57 0.29 1.05
CA LEU A 25 18.04 1.64 1.25
C LEU A 25 16.56 1.56 1.60
N PHE A 26 15.80 0.69 0.93
CA PHE A 26 14.46 0.27 1.34
C PHE A 26 14.51 -0.27 2.75
N PHE A 27 15.39 -1.20 3.10
CA PHE A 27 15.49 -1.77 4.44
C PHE A 27 15.73 -0.69 5.49
N LYS A 28 16.80 0.09 5.36
CA LYS A 28 17.21 1.10 6.34
C LYS A 28 16.15 2.18 6.49
N LYS A 29 15.42 2.51 5.42
CA LYS A 29 14.42 3.57 5.40
C LYS A 29 13.02 3.07 5.77
N PHE A 30 12.64 1.86 5.36
CA PHE A 30 11.45 1.12 5.80
C PHE A 30 11.52 0.93 7.31
N PHE A 31 12.61 0.36 7.83
CA PHE A 31 12.82 0.22 9.27
C PHE A 31 12.85 1.56 9.98
N ARG A 32 13.67 2.53 9.52
CA ARG A 32 13.78 3.82 10.21
C ARG A 32 12.46 4.58 10.22
N CYS A 33 11.78 4.72 9.07
CA CYS A 33 10.53 5.45 8.96
C CYS A 33 9.41 4.76 9.76
N TYR A 34 9.28 3.44 9.62
CA TYR A 34 8.23 2.68 10.28
C TYR A 34 8.42 2.57 11.81
N PHE A 35 9.64 2.28 12.29
CA PHE A 35 9.92 2.31 13.74
C PHE A 35 9.75 3.72 14.32
N THR A 36 10.17 4.79 13.62
CA THR A 36 9.94 6.16 14.11
C THR A 36 8.45 6.52 14.11
N ASN A 37 7.63 5.99 13.20
CA ASN A 37 6.19 6.27 13.16
C ASN A 37 5.45 5.56 14.31
N ILE A 38 5.90 4.35 14.68
CA ILE A 38 5.42 3.60 15.86
C ILE A 38 5.91 4.21 17.18
N SER A 39 7.15 4.69 17.27
CA SER A 39 7.77 5.14 18.55
C SER A 39 7.83 6.65 18.78
N SER A 40 7.73 7.50 17.74
CA SER A 40 7.99 8.95 17.82
C SER A 40 6.89 9.83 17.20
N ASN A 41 6.58 10.97 17.84
CA ASN A 41 5.55 11.95 17.46
C ASN A 41 5.80 12.72 16.14
N ARG A 42 6.74 12.29 15.28
CA ARG A 42 7.05 13.00 14.02
C ARG A 42 6.36 12.37 12.82
N ALA A 43 5.77 13.23 11.99
CA ALA A 43 5.32 12.84 10.66
C ALA A 43 6.51 12.33 9.83
N PRO A 44 6.35 11.28 9.01
CA PRO A 44 7.39 10.82 8.11
C PRO A 44 7.77 11.95 7.14
N SER A 45 9.06 12.26 7.06
CA SER A 45 9.55 13.35 6.21
C SER A 45 9.39 13.00 4.73
N ILE A 46 8.69 13.87 3.99
CA ILE A 46 8.38 13.83 2.54
C ILE A 46 9.64 13.85 1.64
N ALA A 47 10.80 14.20 2.21
CA ALA A 47 12.02 14.47 1.47
C ALA A 47 12.54 13.31 0.58
N PRO A 48 12.66 12.07 1.05
CA PRO A 48 13.63 11.16 0.45
C PRO A 48 13.08 10.33 -0.71
N LEU A 49 11.77 10.38 -1.04
CA LEU A 49 11.24 9.79 -2.29
C LEU A 49 11.36 10.78 -3.44
N LYS A 50 11.05 12.06 -3.18
CA LYS A 50 11.28 13.17 -4.12
C LYS A 50 12.75 13.22 -4.58
N TYR A 51 13.71 13.14 -3.66
CA TYR A 51 15.12 13.26 -4.01
C TYR A 51 15.74 12.02 -4.68
N ILE A 52 15.14 10.82 -4.53
CA ILE A 52 15.70 9.57 -5.08
C ILE A 52 15.03 9.19 -6.40
N PHE A 53 13.71 9.36 -6.48
CA PHE A 53 12.91 8.92 -7.62
C PHE A 53 12.23 10.08 -8.36
N GLY A 54 12.38 11.32 -7.88
CA GLY A 54 11.69 12.46 -8.46
C GLY A 54 10.17 12.44 -8.24
N ILE A 55 9.66 11.62 -7.30
CA ILE A 55 8.21 11.46 -7.07
C ILE A 55 7.76 12.40 -5.95
N GLN A 56 6.82 13.28 -6.26
CA GLN A 56 6.10 14.11 -5.30
C GLN A 56 4.72 13.52 -5.02
N ILE A 57 4.46 13.20 -3.75
CA ILE A 57 3.15 12.73 -3.30
C ILE A 57 2.27 13.93 -2.93
N VAL A 58 1.13 14.07 -3.60
CA VAL A 58 0.11 15.08 -3.29
C VAL A 58 -1.07 14.38 -2.64
N VAL A 59 -1.28 14.63 -1.34
CA VAL A 59 -2.36 14.00 -0.56
C VAL A 59 -3.54 14.95 -0.44
N LYS A 60 -4.71 14.51 -0.91
CA LYS A 60 -6.03 15.14 -0.71
C LYS A 60 -6.84 14.35 0.31
N GLY A 61 -7.69 15.02 1.09
CA GLY A 61 -8.54 14.36 2.08
C GLY A 61 -7.84 13.98 3.39
N LYS A 62 -6.70 14.61 3.72
CA LYS A 62 -5.87 14.25 4.89
C LYS A 62 -6.62 14.39 6.22
N GLU A 63 -7.63 15.25 6.26
CA GLU A 63 -8.57 15.43 7.37
C GLU A 63 -9.31 14.13 7.74
N ASN A 64 -9.60 13.26 6.78
CA ASN A 64 -10.30 11.99 7.00
C ASN A 64 -9.46 10.99 7.82
N LEU A 65 -8.12 11.16 7.86
CA LEU A 65 -7.23 10.36 8.71
C LEU A 65 -6.98 10.95 10.10
N ARG A 66 -7.62 12.07 10.47
CA ARG A 66 -7.42 12.71 11.80
C ARG A 66 -8.15 12.01 12.94
N THR A 67 -8.82 10.90 12.68
CA THR A 67 -9.54 10.13 13.71
C THR A 67 -8.57 9.40 14.65
N LYS A 68 -8.89 9.45 15.95
CA LYS A 68 -8.17 8.68 16.99
C LYS A 68 -8.68 7.26 17.15
N LYS A 69 -9.82 6.93 16.52
CA LYS A 69 -10.46 5.62 16.58
C LYS A 69 -9.69 4.60 15.71
N PRO A 70 -9.82 3.29 15.97
CA PRO A 70 -9.37 2.25 15.06
C PRO A 70 -10.19 2.25 13.77
N PHE A 71 -9.57 1.87 12.66
CA PHE A 71 -10.20 1.77 11.35
C PHE A 71 -9.45 0.80 10.45
N VAL A 72 -10.12 0.35 9.39
CA VAL A 72 -9.52 -0.43 8.30
C VAL A 72 -9.29 0.48 7.11
N LEU A 73 -8.02 0.63 6.71
CA LEU A 73 -7.62 1.37 5.52
C LEU A 73 -7.62 0.42 4.32
N VAL A 74 -8.30 0.78 3.24
CA VAL A 74 -8.32 0.00 1.99
C VAL A 74 -7.72 0.80 0.84
N LEU A 75 -6.80 0.21 0.08
CA LEU A 75 -6.09 0.89 -1.00
C LEU A 75 -6.05 0.06 -2.27
N ASN A 76 -6.10 0.72 -3.43
CA ASN A 76 -5.82 0.04 -4.70
C ASN A 76 -4.34 -0.37 -4.79
N HIS A 77 -4.07 -1.48 -5.48
CA HIS A 77 -2.74 -2.07 -5.59
C HIS A 77 -2.30 -2.19 -7.04
N GLN A 78 -1.38 -1.35 -7.47
CA GLN A 78 -0.89 -1.30 -8.84
C GLN A 78 0.49 -1.93 -8.98
N THR A 79 1.43 -1.60 -8.09
CA THR A 79 2.84 -1.98 -8.24
C THR A 79 3.50 -2.25 -6.89
N SER A 80 4.74 -2.75 -6.91
CA SER A 80 5.55 -2.82 -5.68
C SER A 80 5.91 -1.44 -5.12
N LEU A 81 5.85 -0.38 -5.92
CA LEU A 81 6.10 0.99 -5.46
C LEU A 81 5.05 1.43 -4.45
N ASP A 82 3.85 0.85 -4.48
CA ASP A 82 2.79 1.16 -3.50
C ASP A 82 3.28 1.02 -2.06
N ILE A 83 4.13 0.02 -1.79
CA ILE A 83 4.71 -0.19 -0.47
C ILE A 83 5.62 0.98 -0.09
N LEU A 84 6.39 1.54 -1.03
CA LEU A 84 7.29 2.67 -0.79
C LEU A 84 6.52 3.95 -0.47
N VAL A 85 5.54 4.28 -1.32
CA VAL A 85 4.76 5.51 -1.20
C VAL A 85 3.80 5.46 0.00
N MET A 86 3.29 4.27 0.34
CA MET A 86 2.45 4.04 1.52
C MET A 86 3.16 4.38 2.83
N LEU A 87 4.45 4.08 2.98
CA LEU A 87 5.20 4.39 4.20
C LEU A 87 5.24 5.89 4.53
N GLU A 88 5.02 6.75 3.54
CA GLU A 88 5.01 8.19 3.70
C GLU A 88 3.65 8.72 4.20
N VAL A 89 2.56 8.03 3.88
CA VAL A 89 1.19 8.50 4.18
C VAL A 89 0.55 7.72 5.33
N LEU A 90 1.14 6.58 5.72
CA LEU A 90 0.58 5.69 6.73
C LEU A 90 0.33 6.39 8.09
N PRO A 91 -0.89 6.27 8.64
CA PRO A 91 -1.18 6.76 9.98
C PRO A 91 -0.42 5.95 11.02
N ARG A 92 -0.27 6.54 12.21
CA ARG A 92 0.48 5.93 13.31
C ARG A 92 -0.19 4.66 13.80
N ARG A 93 0.61 3.67 14.22
CA ARG A 93 0.14 2.35 14.66
C ARG A 93 -0.75 1.68 13.60
N CYS A 94 -0.31 1.71 12.35
CA CYS A 94 -1.01 1.05 11.25
C CYS A 94 -0.22 -0.17 10.78
N ALA A 95 -0.82 -1.36 10.92
CA ALA A 95 -0.23 -2.63 10.52
C ALA A 95 -0.78 -3.08 9.16
N PRO A 96 0.08 -3.26 8.13
CA PRO A 96 -0.33 -3.85 6.87
C PRO A 96 -0.66 -5.33 7.01
N ILE A 97 -1.66 -5.81 6.26
CA ILE A 97 -1.94 -7.25 6.09
C ILE A 97 -1.36 -7.75 4.77
N ALA A 98 -0.52 -8.77 4.85
CA ALA A 98 0.17 -9.39 3.74
C ALA A 98 -0.15 -10.90 3.61
N LYS A 99 0.17 -11.48 2.46
CA LYS A 99 0.11 -12.93 2.24
C LYS A 99 1.21 -13.63 3.05
N LYS A 100 0.91 -14.77 3.68
CA LYS A 100 1.88 -15.56 4.45
C LYS A 100 3.14 -15.93 3.65
N GLU A 101 3.03 -16.12 2.34
CA GLU A 101 4.17 -16.39 1.47
C GLU A 101 5.23 -15.27 1.48
N ILE A 102 4.84 -14.02 1.76
CA ILE A 102 5.77 -12.87 1.81
C ILE A 102 6.76 -13.03 2.98
N LEU A 103 6.36 -13.67 4.08
CA LEU A 103 7.22 -13.94 5.22
C LEU A 103 8.48 -14.74 4.82
N TYR A 104 8.36 -15.60 3.80
CA TYR A 104 9.44 -16.49 3.35
C TYR A 104 10.31 -15.87 2.25
N MET A 105 10.13 -14.59 1.91
CA MET A 105 10.93 -13.87 0.91
C MET A 105 12.29 -13.40 1.48
N GLY A 106 12.98 -14.26 2.24
CA GLY A 106 14.29 -13.98 2.82
C GLY A 106 14.32 -12.72 3.69
N THR A 107 15.29 -11.84 3.43
CA THR A 107 15.46 -10.59 4.19
C THR A 107 14.23 -9.70 4.13
N PHE A 108 13.56 -9.60 2.97
CA PHE A 108 12.35 -8.79 2.82
C PHE A 108 11.21 -9.30 3.71
N GLY A 109 11.01 -10.62 3.77
CA GLY A 109 10.00 -11.23 4.65
C GLY A 109 10.29 -10.97 6.13
N LEU A 110 11.55 -11.10 6.54
CA LEU A 110 12.01 -10.76 7.89
C LEU A 110 11.80 -9.27 8.21
N ALA A 111 12.02 -8.38 7.24
CA ALA A 111 11.77 -6.95 7.38
C ALA A 111 10.31 -6.65 7.69
N CYS A 112 9.42 -7.24 6.89
CA CYS A 112 7.98 -7.08 7.07
C CYS A 112 7.54 -7.62 8.44
N TRP A 113 8.08 -8.76 8.87
CA TRP A 113 7.77 -9.33 10.18
C TRP A 113 8.23 -8.45 11.33
N LEU A 114 9.46 -7.94 11.30
CA LEU A 114 9.97 -7.01 12.32
C LEU A 114 9.24 -5.67 12.31
N ALA A 115 8.68 -5.27 11.16
CA ALA A 115 7.78 -4.13 11.05
C ALA A 115 6.32 -4.47 11.43
N GLY A 116 6.03 -5.60 12.06
CA GLY A 116 4.68 -5.91 12.54
C GLY A 116 3.64 -6.01 11.42
N VAL A 117 4.06 -6.39 10.21
CA VAL A 117 3.12 -6.79 9.14
C VAL A 117 2.41 -8.05 9.58
N ILE A 118 1.09 -8.06 9.47
CA ILE A 118 0.25 -9.20 9.84
C ILE A 118 0.16 -10.11 8.62
N PHE A 119 0.51 -11.38 8.78
CA PHE A 119 0.54 -12.36 7.69
C PHE A 119 -0.68 -13.28 7.76
N ILE A 120 -1.41 -13.40 6.65
CA ILE A 120 -2.60 -14.26 6.55
C ILE A 120 -2.37 -15.37 5.52
N ASP A 121 -2.70 -16.61 5.90
CA ASP A 121 -2.77 -17.76 4.99
C ASP A 121 -4.12 -17.83 4.28
N ARG A 122 -4.18 -17.27 3.07
CA ARG A 122 -5.43 -17.22 2.29
C ARG A 122 -5.86 -18.59 1.75
N LYS A 123 -5.03 -19.63 1.83
CA LYS A 123 -5.36 -20.99 1.39
C LYS A 123 -6.08 -21.76 2.48
N ARG A 124 -5.81 -21.45 3.75
CA ARG A 124 -6.44 -22.06 4.92
C ARG A 124 -7.51 -21.13 5.48
N ARG A 125 -8.77 -21.42 5.13
CA ARG A 125 -9.91 -20.57 5.47
C ARG A 125 -10.11 -20.43 6.98
N GLU A 126 -9.96 -21.51 7.74
CA GLU A 126 -10.08 -21.50 9.20
C GLU A 126 -8.98 -20.63 9.84
N GLU A 127 -7.70 -20.87 9.50
CA GLU A 127 -6.58 -20.05 10.00
C GLU A 127 -6.74 -18.56 9.64
N SER A 128 -7.24 -18.25 8.45
CA SER A 128 -7.56 -16.88 8.05
C SER A 128 -8.63 -16.25 8.94
N ILE A 129 -9.67 -16.99 9.32
CA ILE A 129 -10.76 -16.50 10.16
C ILE A 129 -10.24 -16.24 11.58
N ASP A 130 -9.46 -17.16 12.14
CA ASP A 130 -8.87 -17.00 13.48
C ASP A 130 -7.95 -15.77 13.54
N THR A 131 -7.08 -15.63 12.54
CA THR A 131 -6.20 -14.46 12.43
C THR A 131 -7.00 -13.17 12.32
N LEU A 132 -8.05 -13.12 11.48
CA LEU A 132 -8.90 -11.93 11.37
C LEU A 132 -9.65 -11.63 12.68
N THR A 133 -9.99 -12.64 13.46
CA THR A 133 -10.62 -12.49 14.78
C THR A 133 -9.66 -11.85 15.77
N GLU A 134 -8.43 -12.34 15.83
CA GLU A 134 -7.38 -11.77 16.67
C GLU A 134 -7.11 -10.31 16.29
N VAL A 135 -6.99 -10.02 14.99
CA VAL A 135 -6.82 -8.65 14.50
C VAL A 135 -7.99 -7.76 14.89
N ALA A 136 -9.23 -8.26 14.82
CA ALA A 136 -10.41 -7.52 15.27
C ALA A 136 -10.35 -7.15 16.76
N HIS A 137 -9.83 -8.04 17.60
CA HIS A 137 -9.60 -7.74 19.02
C HIS A 137 -8.49 -6.69 19.22
N SER A 138 -7.37 -6.82 18.50
CA SER A 138 -6.23 -5.89 18.61
C SER A 138 -6.54 -4.48 18.09
N LEU A 139 -7.44 -4.35 17.10
CA LEU A 139 -7.95 -3.05 16.63
C LEU A 139 -8.46 -2.21 17.80
N HIS A 140 -9.31 -2.78 18.66
CA HIS A 140 -9.86 -2.07 19.82
C HIS A 140 -8.90 -2.00 20.99
N LYS A 141 -8.31 -3.13 21.38
CA LYS A 141 -7.47 -3.24 22.58
C LYS A 141 -6.26 -2.32 22.52
N ASP A 142 -5.58 -2.28 21.37
CA ASP A 142 -4.30 -1.60 21.22
C ASP A 142 -4.41 -0.26 20.45
N ASN A 143 -5.64 0.12 20.07
CA ASN A 143 -5.95 1.23 19.16
C ASN A 143 -5.13 1.15 17.87
N LEU A 144 -5.11 -0.06 17.30
CA LEU A 144 -4.41 -0.38 16.07
C LEU A 144 -5.25 0.06 14.87
N ARG A 145 -4.59 0.40 13.77
CA ARG A 145 -5.19 0.59 12.45
C ARG A 145 -4.68 -0.50 11.54
N VAL A 146 -5.48 -0.97 10.61
CA VAL A 146 -5.08 -2.06 9.72
C VAL A 146 -5.15 -1.59 8.29
N LEU A 147 -4.13 -1.92 7.49
CA LEU A 147 -4.08 -1.59 6.07
C LEU A 147 -4.21 -2.84 5.22
N ILE A 148 -5.10 -2.81 4.23
CA ILE A 148 -5.34 -3.94 3.34
C ILE A 148 -5.45 -3.47 1.89
N PHE A 149 -4.84 -4.22 0.98
CA PHE A 149 -5.07 -4.11 -0.46
C PHE A 149 -6.15 -5.13 -0.87
N PRO A 150 -7.44 -4.73 -1.00
CA PRO A 150 -8.54 -5.68 -1.19
C PRO A 150 -8.52 -6.37 -2.56
N GLU A 151 -7.83 -5.84 -3.58
CA GLU A 151 -7.61 -6.53 -4.87
C GLU A 151 -6.85 -7.86 -4.67
N GLY A 152 -6.00 -7.94 -3.64
CA GLY A 152 -5.28 -9.16 -3.25
C GLY A 152 -4.17 -9.60 -4.22
N THR A 153 -3.95 -8.86 -5.30
CA THR A 153 -2.84 -8.96 -6.25
C THR A 153 -2.53 -7.56 -6.80
N ARG A 154 -1.38 -7.41 -7.44
CA ARG A 154 -0.99 -6.18 -8.15
C ARG A 154 -1.72 -6.08 -9.49
N ASN A 155 -2.18 -4.89 -9.81
CA ASN A 155 -2.84 -4.54 -11.06
C ASN A 155 -1.92 -3.67 -11.92
N HIS A 156 -1.18 -4.30 -12.82
CA HIS A 156 -0.05 -3.70 -13.56
C HIS A 156 -0.48 -2.76 -14.71
N GLY A 157 -1.70 -2.23 -14.68
CA GLY A 157 -2.26 -1.32 -15.67
C GLY A 157 -3.69 -1.70 -16.04
N GLY A 158 -4.62 -0.77 -15.87
CA GLY A 158 -6.06 -0.98 -16.08
C GLY A 158 -6.90 -0.39 -14.94
N SER A 159 -8.22 -0.50 -15.06
CA SER A 159 -9.19 -0.18 -14.00
C SER A 159 -8.95 -1.02 -12.75
N MET A 160 -9.57 -0.68 -11.62
CA MET A 160 -9.48 -1.44 -10.37
C MET A 160 -10.04 -2.87 -10.48
N LEU A 161 -9.35 -3.88 -9.92
CA LEU A 161 -9.83 -5.26 -9.89
C LEU A 161 -11.00 -5.44 -8.91
N PRO A 162 -11.78 -6.54 -9.03
CA PRO A 162 -12.75 -6.93 -8.01
C PRO A 162 -12.10 -7.06 -6.62
N PHE A 163 -12.81 -6.58 -5.61
CA PHE A 163 -12.34 -6.59 -4.24
C PHE A 163 -12.65 -7.91 -3.54
N LYS A 164 -11.65 -8.43 -2.81
CA LYS A 164 -11.82 -9.55 -1.90
C LYS A 164 -12.49 -9.06 -0.62
N ARG A 165 -13.39 -9.88 -0.08
CA ARG A 165 -14.24 -9.55 1.07
C ARG A 165 -13.52 -9.49 2.42
N GLY A 166 -12.30 -10.03 2.54
CA GLY A 166 -11.62 -10.18 3.82
C GLY A 166 -11.43 -8.87 4.61
N ALA A 167 -11.13 -7.77 3.93
CA ALA A 167 -11.01 -6.45 4.57
C ALA A 167 -12.34 -5.95 5.16
N PHE A 168 -13.42 -6.17 4.42
CA PHE A 168 -14.77 -5.76 4.77
C PHE A 168 -15.35 -6.63 5.88
N GLN A 169 -15.06 -7.94 5.84
CA GLN A 169 -15.39 -8.86 6.93
C GLN A 169 -14.69 -8.46 8.24
N LEU A 170 -13.42 -8.05 8.18
CA LEU A 170 -12.69 -7.56 9.35
C LEU A 170 -13.36 -6.30 9.91
N ALA A 171 -13.64 -5.33 9.06
CA ALA A 171 -14.23 -4.06 9.47
C ALA A 171 -15.61 -4.23 10.11
N VAL A 172 -16.47 -5.07 9.49
CA VAL A 172 -17.79 -5.43 10.03
C VAL A 172 -17.66 -6.23 11.32
N LYS A 173 -16.79 -7.24 11.39
CA LYS A 173 -16.62 -8.03 12.62
C LYS A 173 -16.09 -7.19 13.78
N ALA A 174 -15.18 -6.26 13.50
CA ALA A 174 -14.64 -5.34 14.48
C ALA A 174 -15.57 -4.14 14.73
N GLN A 175 -16.61 -3.91 13.93
CA GLN A 175 -17.47 -2.72 14.00
C GLN A 175 -16.64 -1.42 13.96
N VAL A 176 -15.64 -1.37 13.09
CA VAL A 176 -14.78 -0.19 12.86
C VAL A 176 -14.98 0.33 11.44
N PRO A 177 -14.89 1.65 11.22
CA PRO A 177 -15.11 2.22 9.90
C PRO A 177 -14.01 1.80 8.91
N ILE A 178 -14.36 1.86 7.63
CA ILE A 178 -13.43 1.67 6.52
C ILE A 178 -13.05 3.05 5.97
N ILE A 179 -11.76 3.31 5.79
CA ILE A 179 -11.28 4.51 5.11
C ILE A 179 -10.68 4.08 3.76
N PRO A 180 -11.32 4.43 2.63
CA PRO A 180 -10.75 4.14 1.32
C PRO A 180 -9.68 5.18 0.94
N VAL A 181 -8.56 4.73 0.38
CA VAL A 181 -7.51 5.60 -0.17
C VAL A 181 -7.19 5.18 -1.59
N VAL A 182 -7.24 6.16 -2.48
CA VAL A 182 -7.07 5.94 -3.92
C VAL A 182 -5.77 6.57 -4.40
N LEU A 183 -4.92 5.73 -4.95
CA LEU A 183 -3.64 6.07 -5.56
C LEU A 183 -3.87 6.28 -7.05
N SER A 184 -3.46 7.42 -7.60
CA SER A 184 -3.51 7.69 -9.04
C SER A 184 -2.66 6.68 -9.82
N SER A 185 -2.93 6.57 -11.12
CA SER A 185 -2.14 5.71 -11.99
C SER A 185 -0.66 6.08 -11.97
N TYR A 186 0.21 5.06 -11.94
CA TYR A 186 1.64 5.24 -12.16
C TYR A 186 2.00 5.39 -13.64
N ASN A 187 1.07 5.09 -14.56
CA ASN A 187 1.36 5.01 -15.99
C ASN A 187 1.83 6.33 -16.60
N SER A 188 1.48 7.47 -15.99
CA SER A 188 1.94 8.78 -16.45
C SER A 188 3.45 8.98 -16.28
N PHE A 189 4.09 8.25 -15.35
CA PHE A 189 5.50 8.49 -15.02
C PHE A 189 6.38 7.26 -14.81
N TYR A 190 5.80 6.06 -14.73
CA TYR A 190 6.53 4.83 -14.52
C TYR A 190 6.11 3.78 -15.55
N ASN A 191 7.01 3.53 -16.50
CA ASN A 191 6.85 2.43 -17.45
C ASN A 191 7.28 1.13 -16.75
N GLN A 192 6.29 0.34 -16.33
CA GLN A 192 6.52 -0.92 -15.63
C GLN A 192 7.27 -1.96 -16.46
N LYS A 193 7.02 -2.00 -17.79
CA LYS A 193 7.67 -2.97 -18.69
C LYS A 193 9.16 -2.70 -18.80
N GLU A 194 9.52 -1.43 -18.93
CA GLU A 194 10.92 -1.00 -19.06
C GLU A 194 11.59 -0.75 -17.71
N LYS A 195 10.83 -0.74 -16.61
CA LYS A 195 11.27 -0.33 -15.26
C LYS A 195 11.95 1.05 -15.28
N LYS A 196 11.45 1.94 -16.12
CA LYS A 196 11.97 3.29 -16.29
C LYS A 196 10.96 4.30 -15.77
N PHE A 197 11.49 5.31 -15.10
CA PHE A 197 10.75 6.53 -14.81
C PHE A 197 10.95 7.48 -15.98
N THR A 198 9.86 8.05 -16.49
CA THR A 198 9.99 9.20 -17.40
C THR A 198 10.41 10.41 -16.57
N PRO A 199 11.32 11.26 -17.07
CA PRO A 199 11.62 12.54 -16.44
C PRO A 199 10.34 13.40 -16.36
N GLY A 200 10.15 14.15 -15.26
CA GLY A 200 9.07 15.12 -15.17
C GLY A 200 9.28 16.27 -16.15
N GLU A 201 8.19 16.87 -16.64
CA GLU A 201 8.24 18.04 -17.52
C GLU A 201 8.66 19.34 -16.79
N ASP A 202 8.64 19.35 -15.46
CA ASP A 202 8.94 20.51 -14.61
C ASP A 202 10.02 20.21 -13.54
N ASP A 203 10.61 21.27 -12.97
CA ASP A 203 11.56 21.21 -11.84
C ASP A 203 10.97 20.61 -10.54
N LEU A 204 9.66 20.31 -10.53
CA LEU A 204 8.92 19.80 -9.37
C LEU A 204 8.90 18.28 -9.29
N GLY A 205 9.13 17.59 -10.41
CA GLY A 205 9.17 16.14 -10.50
C GLY A 205 7.79 15.50 -10.73
N GLN A 206 7.77 14.17 -10.82
CA GLN A 206 6.58 13.38 -11.13
C GLN A 206 5.55 13.41 -9.99
N ARG A 207 4.30 13.71 -10.29
CA ARG A 207 3.24 13.85 -9.27
C ARG A 207 2.39 12.60 -9.15
N MET A 208 2.32 12.06 -7.94
CA MET A 208 1.39 10.99 -7.58
C MET A 208 0.31 11.55 -6.66
N VAL A 209 -0.96 11.45 -7.07
CA VAL A 209 -2.09 11.96 -6.30
C VAL A 209 -2.67 10.84 -5.44
N TRP A 210 -2.82 11.12 -4.16
CA TRP A 210 -3.50 10.28 -3.19
C TRP A 210 -4.79 10.98 -2.78
N VAL A 211 -5.92 10.29 -2.87
CA VAL A 211 -7.20 10.79 -2.38
C VAL A 211 -7.69 9.88 -1.27
N ILE A 212 -7.79 10.44 -0.06
CA ILE A 212 -8.38 9.76 1.09
C ILE A 212 -9.87 10.11 1.10
N LEU A 213 -10.71 9.11 0.87
CA LEU A 213 -12.16 9.27 0.87
C LEU A 213 -12.71 9.34 2.31
N PRO A 214 -13.93 9.89 2.49
CA PRO A 214 -14.62 9.84 3.78
C PRO A 214 -14.75 8.41 4.31
N GLU A 215 -14.85 8.28 5.62
CA GLU A 215 -15.03 6.98 6.24
C GLU A 215 -16.40 6.38 5.91
N VAL A 216 -16.43 5.07 5.71
CA VAL A 216 -17.64 4.28 5.50
C VAL A 216 -17.94 3.54 6.79
N GLU A 217 -19.06 3.88 7.40
CA GLU A 217 -19.50 3.29 8.66
C GLU A 217 -19.86 1.81 8.49
N THR A 218 -19.48 1.01 9.49
CA THR A 218 -19.80 -0.43 9.56
C THR A 218 -20.62 -0.79 10.79
N LEU A 219 -20.93 0.20 11.64
CA LEU A 219 -21.67 0.00 12.87
C LEU A 219 -23.07 -0.51 12.56
N GLY A 220 -23.47 -1.61 13.19
CA GLY A 220 -24.76 -2.27 12.96
C GLY A 220 -24.82 -3.15 11.72
N LEU A 221 -23.79 -3.17 10.87
CA LEU A 221 -23.73 -4.09 9.73
C LEU A 221 -23.40 -5.51 10.19
N GLY A 222 -23.95 -6.49 9.49
CA GLY A 222 -23.71 -7.91 9.67
C GLY A 222 -22.95 -8.57 8.51
N PRO A 223 -22.65 -9.88 8.62
CA PRO A 223 -21.97 -10.63 7.56
C PRO A 223 -22.66 -10.57 6.19
N ASP A 224 -23.99 -10.44 6.18
CA ASP A 224 -24.80 -10.39 4.96
C ASP A 224 -24.69 -9.05 4.21
N ASP A 225 -24.26 -7.98 4.88
CA ASP A 225 -24.04 -6.66 4.28
C ASP A 225 -22.68 -6.56 3.56
N VAL A 226 -21.75 -7.45 3.90
CA VAL A 226 -20.37 -7.44 3.39
C VAL A 226 -20.28 -7.40 1.86
N PRO A 227 -21.06 -8.17 1.08
CA PRO A 227 -20.99 -8.11 -0.37
C PRO A 227 -21.36 -6.72 -0.92
N LYS A 228 -22.43 -6.11 -0.40
CA LYS A 228 -22.90 -4.79 -0.82
C LYS A 228 -21.90 -3.70 -0.42
N LEU A 229 -21.40 -3.76 0.81
CA LEU A 229 -20.37 -2.86 1.32
C LEU A 229 -19.08 -2.93 0.46
N THR A 230 -18.69 -4.13 0.05
CA THR A 230 -17.49 -4.36 -0.78
C THR A 230 -17.63 -3.65 -2.12
N GLU A 231 -18.74 -3.84 -2.83
CA GLU A 231 -18.96 -3.20 -4.13
C GLU A 231 -19.13 -1.68 -4.01
N GLN A 232 -19.87 -1.19 -3.01
CA GLN A 232 -20.02 0.25 -2.76
C GLN A 232 -18.66 0.93 -2.58
N VAL A 233 -17.78 0.36 -1.76
CA VAL A 233 -16.44 0.92 -1.55
C VAL A 233 -15.61 0.81 -2.82
N ARG A 234 -15.65 -0.32 -3.53
CA ARG A 234 -14.94 -0.50 -4.80
C ARG A 234 -15.36 0.54 -5.84
N ASP A 235 -16.64 0.78 -6.01
CA ASP A 235 -17.17 1.71 -7.01
C ASP A 235 -16.81 3.15 -6.67
N SER A 236 -16.86 3.54 -5.39
CA SER A 236 -16.39 4.87 -4.95
C SER A 236 -14.90 5.08 -5.22
N MET A 237 -14.09 4.04 -4.98
CA MET A 237 -12.65 4.07 -5.24
C MET A 237 -12.35 4.07 -6.74
N LEU A 238 -13.09 3.31 -7.54
CA LEU A 238 -12.93 3.24 -8.99
C LEU A 238 -13.29 4.57 -9.66
N SER A 239 -14.41 5.18 -9.28
CA SER A 239 -14.82 6.50 -9.78
C SER A 239 -13.75 7.56 -9.47
N THR A 240 -13.25 7.56 -8.23
CA THR A 240 -12.16 8.45 -7.82
C THR A 240 -10.88 8.18 -8.61
N TYR A 241 -10.51 6.91 -8.80
CA TYR A 241 -9.32 6.49 -9.52
C TYR A 241 -9.36 6.98 -10.98
N GLN A 242 -10.52 6.84 -11.64
CA GLN A 242 -10.73 7.35 -12.99
C GLN A 242 -10.63 8.87 -13.05
N GLY A 243 -11.21 9.59 -12.07
CA GLY A 243 -11.12 11.05 -12.01
C GLY A 243 -9.69 11.57 -11.83
N ILE A 244 -8.91 10.97 -10.93
CA ILE A 244 -7.53 11.43 -10.66
C ILE A 244 -6.50 10.90 -11.65
N SER A 245 -6.79 9.78 -12.32
CA SER A 245 -5.89 9.19 -13.33
C SER A 245 -6.22 9.67 -14.76
N GLY A 246 -7.45 10.14 -15.00
CA GLY A 246 -7.91 10.66 -16.29
C GLY A 246 -7.50 12.10 -16.59
N MET A 247 -7.15 12.90 -15.55
CA MET A 247 -6.69 14.29 -15.72
C MET A 247 -5.30 14.44 -16.38
N MET A 248 -4.66 13.36 -16.83
CA MET A 248 -3.39 13.44 -17.57
C MET A 248 -3.48 13.03 -19.05
N ASN A 249 -4.66 12.61 -19.54
CA ASN A 249 -4.87 12.23 -20.95
C ASN A 249 -5.76 13.22 -21.72
N GLY A 250 -5.98 14.43 -21.18
CA GLY A 250 -6.98 15.39 -21.68
C GLY A 250 -6.43 16.76 -22.10
N ALA A 251 -5.18 16.84 -22.55
CA ALA A 251 -4.66 18.04 -23.21
C ALA A 251 -4.17 17.68 -24.63
N SER A 252 -5.13 17.44 -25.52
CA SER A 252 -4.92 17.49 -26.96
C SER A 252 -6.15 18.10 -27.61
N HIS A 253 -6.14 19.43 -27.67
CA HIS A 253 -6.86 20.23 -28.66
C HIS A 253 -5.86 21.20 -29.28
#